data_AF-A0A9D4F7B4-F1
#
_entry.id   AF-A0A9D4F7B4-F1
#
_cell.length_a   1.000
_cell.length_b   1.000
_cell.length_c   1.000
_cell.angle_alpha   90.00
_cell.angle_beta   90.00
_cell.angle_gamma   90.00
#
_symmetry.space_group_name_H-M   'P 1'
#
loop_
_entity.id
_entity.type
_entity.pdbx_description
1 polymer ?
#
loop_
_entity_poly.entity_id
_entity_poly.type
_entity_poly.pdbx_seq_one_letter_code
_entity_poly.pdbx_strand_id
1 'polypeptide(L)'
;MEGRNDAATTEDILKKLNEIYGNVKTADRVVHDFHSAKQKEGKPCLTWGERVETLFQQAEEKSKINENKRDRTLKDILSRGIRSDKLRMATRVYYESSDTCECLRMKA
;
A
#
# COMPACT_ATOMS: atom_id res chain seq x y z
N MET A 1 -35.38 -32.06 -23.15
CA MET A 1 -34.96 -32.71 -21.90
C MET A 1 -33.91 -31.81 -21.27
N GLU A 2 -34.27 -31.26 -20.12
CA GLU A 2 -33.46 -30.34 -19.33
C GLU A 2 -32.41 -31.16 -18.57
N GLY A 3 -31.13 -30.86 -18.79
CA GLY A 3 -30.00 -31.54 -18.16
C GLY A 3 -29.05 -30.48 -17.61
N ARG A 4 -29.31 -30.06 -16.38
CA ARG A 4 -28.46 -29.16 -15.59
C ARG A 4 -27.06 -29.76 -15.45
N ASN A 5 -26.07 -29.08 -16.01
CA ASN A 5 -24.67 -29.34 -15.70
C ASN A 5 -24.28 -28.47 -14.49
N ASP A 6 -24.82 -28.82 -13.32
CA ASP A 6 -24.59 -28.16 -12.02
C ASP A 6 -23.30 -28.67 -11.36
N ALA A 7 -22.21 -28.83 -12.12
CA ALA A 7 -20.91 -29.23 -11.57
C ALA A 7 -19.99 -28.01 -11.41
N ALA A 8 -20.52 -26.90 -10.88
CA ALA A 8 -19.66 -25.83 -10.39
C ALA A 8 -19.03 -26.33 -9.09
N THR A 9 -17.72 -26.61 -9.10
CA THR A 9 -17.02 -26.98 -7.87
C THR A 9 -16.99 -25.78 -6.93
N THR A 10 -16.85 -26.04 -5.63
CA THR A 10 -16.70 -24.97 -4.64
C THR A 10 -15.54 -24.03 -4.99
N GLU A 11 -14.47 -24.55 -5.60
CA GLU A 11 -13.34 -23.75 -6.09
C GLU A 11 -13.72 -22.84 -7.27
N ASP A 12 -14.53 -23.31 -8.22
CA ASP A 12 -15.02 -22.47 -9.34
C ASP A 12 -15.92 -21.33 -8.85
N ILE A 13 -16.75 -21.59 -7.85
CA ILE A 13 -17.61 -20.59 -7.22
C ILE A 13 -16.76 -19.56 -6.47
N LEU A 14 -15.79 -20.02 -5.67
CA LEU A 14 -14.87 -19.14 -4.94
C LEU A 14 -13.99 -18.32 -5.87
N LYS A 15 -13.54 -18.90 -7.00
CA LYS A 15 -12.77 -18.20 -8.02
C LYS A 15 -13.61 -17.12 -8.69
N LYS A 16 -14.85 -17.42 -9.11
CA LYS A 16 -15.78 -16.41 -9.64
C LYS A 16 -16.08 -15.32 -8.62
N LEU A 17 -16.30 -15.67 -7.35
CA LEU A 17 -16.51 -14.68 -6.30
C LEU A 17 -15.26 -13.81 -6.08
N ASN A 18 -14.06 -14.37 -6.19
CA ASN A 18 -12.80 -13.61 -6.11
C ASN A 18 -12.43 -12.91 -7.44
N GLU A 19 -13.06 -13.24 -8.56
CA GLU A 19 -12.95 -12.48 -9.81
C GLU A 19 -13.94 -11.31 -9.82
N ILE A 20 -15.15 -11.51 -9.28
CA ILE A 20 -16.24 -10.50 -9.24
C ILE A 20 -16.05 -9.54 -8.05
N TYR A 21 -15.68 -10.05 -6.89
CA TYR A 21 -15.47 -9.30 -5.65
C TYR A 21 -14.00 -9.26 -5.23
N GLY A 22 -13.10 -9.47 -6.19
CA GLY A 22 -11.68 -9.71 -5.96
C GLY A 22 -11.10 -8.85 -4.88
N ASN A 23 -10.60 -9.53 -3.84
CA ASN A 23 -10.26 -9.03 -2.51
C ASN A 23 -10.43 -7.51 -2.41
N VAL A 24 -11.68 -7.06 -2.31
CA VAL A 24 -11.99 -5.64 -2.10
C VAL A 24 -11.48 -5.34 -0.71
N LYS A 25 -10.18 -5.03 -0.61
CA LYS A 25 -9.61 -4.50 0.62
C LYS A 25 -10.42 -3.26 0.90
N THR A 26 -11.22 -3.31 1.95
CA THR A 26 -11.96 -2.17 2.46
C THR A 26 -10.96 -1.03 2.70
N ALA A 27 -11.42 0.22 2.58
CA ALA A 27 -10.57 1.38 2.81
C ALA A 27 -9.80 1.25 4.14
N ASP A 28 -10.47 0.78 5.19
CA ASP A 28 -9.88 0.52 6.51
C ASP A 28 -8.75 -0.51 6.47
N ARG A 29 -8.88 -1.57 5.68
CA ARG A 29 -7.85 -2.61 5.57
C ARG A 29 -6.63 -2.12 4.80
N VAL A 30 -6.82 -1.27 3.79
CA VAL A 30 -5.71 -0.64 3.06
C VAL A 30 -4.98 0.35 3.95
N VAL A 31 -5.71 1.18 4.69
CA VAL A 31 -5.15 2.14 5.66
C VAL A 31 -4.41 1.40 6.79
N HIS A 32 -4.99 0.33 7.33
CA HIS A 32 -4.31 -0.52 8.32
C HIS A 32 -3.03 -1.14 7.77
N ASP A 33 -3.08 -1.73 6.56
CA ASP A 33 -1.91 -2.32 5.90
C ASP A 33 -0.83 -1.26 5.67
N PHE A 34 -1.20 -0.04 5.30
CA PHE A 34 -0.29 1.09 5.14
C PHE A 34 0.36 1.49 6.47
N HIS A 35 -0.42 1.66 7.54
CA HIS A 35 0.09 2.02 8.87
C HIS A 35 0.94 0.94 9.54
N SER A 36 0.71 -0.33 9.21
CA SER A 36 1.44 -1.48 9.77
C SER A 36 2.61 -1.95 8.91
N ALA A 37 2.76 -1.39 7.70
CA ALA A 37 3.80 -1.79 6.77
C ALA A 37 5.20 -1.51 7.33
N LYS A 38 6.10 -2.48 7.18
CA LYS A 38 7.54 -2.36 7.47
C LYS A 38 8.35 -2.99 6.35
N GLN A 39 9.60 -2.57 6.22
CA GLN A 39 10.57 -3.18 5.33
C GLN A 39 10.72 -4.67 5.67
N LYS A 40 10.57 -5.54 4.67
CA LYS A 40 10.78 -6.98 4.82
C LYS A 40 12.27 -7.29 5.00
N GLU A 41 12.55 -8.34 5.76
CA GLU A 41 13.92 -8.83 5.95
C GLU A 41 14.58 -9.22 4.62
N GLY A 42 15.86 -8.84 4.45
CA GLY A 42 16.63 -9.11 3.25
C GLY A 42 16.17 -8.37 1.98
N LYS A 43 15.16 -7.49 2.05
CA LYS A 43 14.70 -6.71 0.89
C LYS A 43 15.35 -5.33 0.83
N PRO A 44 15.68 -4.83 -0.38
CA PRO A 44 16.21 -3.49 -0.56
C PRO A 44 15.27 -2.41 0.00
N CYS A 45 15.86 -1.30 0.47
CA CYS A 45 15.10 -0.15 0.95
C CYS A 45 14.26 0.50 -0.17
N LEU A 46 14.73 0.42 -1.43
CA LEU A 46 13.99 0.91 -2.59
C LEU A 46 12.66 0.15 -2.78
N THR A 47 12.71 -1.18 -2.73
CA THR A 47 11.52 -2.04 -2.80
C THR A 47 10.54 -1.80 -1.64
N TRP A 48 11.04 -1.31 -0.50
CA TRP A 48 10.19 -0.85 0.59
C TRP A 48 9.45 0.44 0.21
N GLY A 49 10.15 1.43 -0.35
CA GLY A 49 9.55 2.68 -0.83
C GLY A 49 8.43 2.44 -1.84
N GLU A 50 8.72 1.72 -2.93
CA GLU A 50 7.75 1.40 -3.98
C GLU A 50 6.46 0.75 -3.43
N ARG A 51 6.61 -0.13 -2.43
CA ARG A 51 5.48 -0.79 -1.79
C ARG A 51 4.64 0.17 -0.94
N VAL A 52 5.28 1.08 -0.21
CA VAL A 52 4.60 2.11 0.59
C VAL A 52 3.82 3.05 -0.32
N GLU A 53 4.42 3.46 -1.43
CA GLU A 53 3.77 4.31 -2.44
C GLU A 53 2.55 3.63 -3.06
N THR A 54 2.68 2.35 -3.40
CA THR A 54 1.54 1.57 -3.92
C THR A 54 0.40 1.47 -2.90
N LEU A 55 0.71 1.21 -1.63
CA LEU A 55 -0.29 1.15 -0.56
C LEU A 55 -0.92 2.52 -0.29
N PHE A 56 -0.12 3.59 -0.39
CA PHE A 56 -0.56 4.96 -0.23
C PHE A 56 -1.53 5.37 -1.34
N GLN A 57 -1.20 5.07 -2.61
CA GLN A 57 -2.06 5.35 -3.76
C GLN A 57 -3.39 4.60 -3.66
N GLN A 58 -3.36 3.32 -3.28
CA GLN A 58 -4.59 2.55 -3.03
C GLN A 58 -5.41 3.10 -1.86
N ALA A 59 -4.74 3.64 -0.83
CA ALA A 59 -5.41 4.29 0.29
C ALA A 59 -6.03 5.62 -0.13
N GLU A 60 -5.38 6.40 -0.98
CA GLU A 60 -5.87 7.67 -1.52
C GLU A 60 -7.08 7.47 -2.45
N GLU A 61 -7.05 6.43 -3.29
CA GLU A 61 -8.18 6.09 -4.17
C GLU A 61 -9.42 5.63 -3.40
N LYS A 62 -9.23 4.96 -2.25
CA LYS A 62 -10.31 4.34 -1.47
C LYS A 62 -10.75 5.14 -0.25
N SER A 63 -9.91 6.03 0.25
CA SER A 63 -10.17 6.83 1.43
C SER A 63 -9.93 8.29 1.13
N LYS A 64 -10.73 9.18 1.73
CA LYS A 64 -10.51 10.62 1.67
C LYS A 64 -9.32 11.00 2.56
N ILE A 65 -8.10 10.54 2.24
CA ILE A 65 -6.89 11.04 2.90
C ILE A 65 -6.91 12.55 2.72
N ASN A 66 -6.91 13.28 3.84
CA ASN A 66 -6.90 14.73 3.80
C ASN A 66 -5.60 15.16 3.11
N GLU A 67 -5.72 15.79 1.93
CA GLU A 67 -4.58 16.17 1.10
C GLU A 67 -3.55 16.99 1.88
N ASN A 68 -4.00 17.78 2.84
CA ASN A 68 -3.16 18.60 3.72
C ASN A 68 -2.26 17.79 4.68
N LYS A 69 -2.57 16.50 4.90
CA LYS A 69 -1.81 15.60 5.78
C LYS A 69 -1.12 14.47 5.02
N ARG A 70 -1.23 14.46 3.68
CA ARG A 70 -0.69 13.44 2.78
C ARG A 70 0.81 13.21 3.01
N ASP A 71 1.58 14.26 2.72
CA ASP A 71 3.05 14.22 2.75
C ASP A 71 3.58 13.93 4.13
N ARG A 72 2.97 14.51 5.18
CA ARG A 72 3.36 14.25 6.56
C ARG A 72 3.17 12.77 6.93
N THR A 73 2.04 12.19 6.55
CA THR A 73 1.74 10.78 6.85
C THR A 73 2.68 9.85 6.10
N LEU A 74 2.95 10.14 4.82
CA LEU A 74 3.87 9.35 4.02
C LEU A 74 5.30 9.38 4.56
N LYS A 75 5.82 10.57 4.90
CA LYS A 75 7.14 10.76 5.53
C LYS A 75 7.27 9.98 6.85
N ASP A 76 6.23 10.02 7.68
CA ASP A 76 6.20 9.34 8.98
C ASP A 76 6.15 7.80 8.82
N ILE A 77 5.42 7.28 7.84
CA ILE A 77 5.37 5.84 7.55
C ILE A 77 6.70 5.35 6.97
N LEU A 78 7.24 6.08 6.00
CA LEU A 78 8.47 5.70 5.33
C LEU A 78 9.64 5.64 6.32
N SER A 79 9.78 6.67 7.16
CA SER A 79 10.84 6.73 8.18
C SER A 79 10.67 5.67 9.26
N ARG A 80 9.45 5.37 9.74
CA ARG A 80 9.23 4.33 10.75
C ARG A 80 9.39 2.91 10.22
N GLY A 81 9.15 2.68 8.93
CA GLY A 81 9.17 1.33 8.34
C GLY A 81 10.54 0.83 7.89
N ILE A 82 11.55 1.70 7.78
CA ILE A 82 12.93 1.32 7.44
C ILE A 82 13.58 0.58 8.62
N ARG A 83 14.18 -0.58 8.36
CA ARG A 83 14.87 -1.39 9.39
C ARG A 83 16.22 -0.84 9.81
N SER A 84 16.96 -0.21 8.88
CA SER A 84 18.30 0.32 9.16
C SER A 84 18.25 1.67 9.85
N ASP A 85 18.85 1.77 11.03
CA ASP A 85 18.88 3.02 11.83
C ASP A 85 19.57 4.16 11.09
N LYS A 86 20.68 3.86 10.40
CA LYS A 86 21.42 4.85 9.61
C LYS A 86 20.58 5.40 8.47
N LEU A 87 19.92 4.52 7.71
CA LEU A 87 19.06 4.94 6.59
C LEU A 87 17.84 5.69 7.11
N ARG A 88 17.22 5.21 8.18
CA ARG A 88 16.08 5.87 8.82
C ARG A 88 16.41 7.29 9.29
N MET A 89 17.58 7.50 9.90
CA MET A 89 18.04 8.84 10.29
C MET A 89 18.35 9.72 9.09
N ALA A 90 19.06 9.19 8.08
CA ALA A 90 19.34 9.93 6.84
C ALA A 90 18.05 10.35 6.11
N THR A 91 17.10 9.43 5.99
CA THR A 91 15.78 9.67 5.39
C THR A 91 14.98 10.70 6.18
N ARG A 92 15.02 10.65 7.52
CA ARG A 92 14.34 11.63 8.37
C ARG A 92 14.91 13.04 8.18
N VAL A 93 16.24 13.19 8.25
CA VAL A 93 16.92 14.48 8.04
C VAL A 93 16.61 15.04 6.65
N TYR A 94 16.66 14.19 5.62
CA TYR A 94 16.31 14.58 4.26
C TYR A 94 14.88 15.16 4.16
N TYR A 95 13.89 14.50 4.76
CA TYR A 95 12.50 14.96 4.70
C TYR A 95 12.15 16.09 5.66
N GLU A 96 12.91 16.29 6.74
CA GLU A 96 12.83 17.48 7.60
C GLU A 96 13.39 18.71 6.87
N SER A 97 14.36 18.52 5.97
CA SER A 97 14.92 19.60 5.14
C SER A 97 14.11 19.95 3.89
N SER A 98 13.12 19.13 3.53
CA SER A 98 12.31 19.30 2.31
C SER A 98 10.84 19.53 2.66
N ASP A 99 10.25 20.65 2.23
CA ASP A 99 8.84 20.97 2.54
C ASP A 99 7.85 20.00 1.85
N THR A 100 8.16 19.57 0.62
CA THR A 100 7.33 18.65 -0.19
C THR A 100 7.96 17.26 -0.28
N CYS A 101 7.13 16.21 -0.28
CA CYS A 101 7.57 14.86 -0.63
C CYS A 101 7.61 14.68 -2.16
N GLU A 102 8.36 15.55 -2.85
CA GLU A 102 8.38 15.64 -4.32
C GLU A 102 8.98 14.42 -5.03
N CYS A 103 9.70 13.55 -4.31
CA CYS A 103 10.28 12.32 -4.84
C CYS A 103 9.25 11.33 -5.42
N LEU A 104 7.96 11.55 -5.18
CA LEU A 104 6.85 10.75 -5.70
C LEU A 104 6.24 11.27 -7.01
N ARG A 105 6.57 12.49 -7.43
CA ARG A 105 5.91 13.15 -8.57
C ARG A 105 6.69 13.03 -9.89
N MET A 106 7.87 12.42 -9.87
CA MET A 106 8.66 12.12 -11.07
C MET A 106 8.32 10.73 -11.62
N LYS A 107 7.12 10.60 -12.23
CA LYS A 107 6.80 9.70 -13.35
C LYS A 107 5.31 9.78 -13.65
N ALA A 108 4.96 10.68 -14.57
CA ALA A 108 3.86 10.51 -15.51
C ALA A 108 4.42 10.77 -16.90
#